data_AF-A0A553QQB5-F1
#
_entry.id   AF-A0A553QQB5-F1
#
_cell.length_a   1.000
_cell.length_b   1.000
_cell.length_c   1.000
_cell.angle_alpha   90.00
_cell.angle_beta   90.00
_cell.angle_gamma   90.00
#
_symmetry.space_group_name_H-M   'P 1'
#
loop_
_entity.id
_entity.type
_entity.pdbx_description
1 polymer ?
#
loop_
_entity_poly.entity_id
_entity_poly.type
_entity_poly.pdbx_seq_one_letter_code
_entity_poly.pdbx_strand_id
1 'polypeptide(L)'
;MGKGWRGGKPGFKPEVSITALWVETVEEGSLNLIEPHLRHVELDVLIPKKMREKARERCTEQVEAFTHCCKETGLLMVFKCREENTALKECLIKHFTDPEVFEMCKKEYLQEKEEFQRTGIRLKKRKEMLSKST
;
A
#
# COMPACT_ATOMS: atom_id res chain seq x y z
N MET A 1 -39.25 -20.61 -3.15
CA MET A 1 -38.05 -20.86 -3.96
C MET A 1 -37.16 -19.64 -3.93
N GLY A 2 -36.01 -19.73 -3.24
CA GLY A 2 -35.02 -18.65 -3.18
C GLY A 2 -33.88 -18.88 -4.16
N LYS A 3 -33.41 -17.82 -4.81
CA LYS A 3 -32.01 -17.68 -5.27
C LYS A 3 -31.61 -16.21 -5.17
N GLY A 4 -31.07 -15.84 -4.01
CA GLY A 4 -30.36 -14.58 -3.82
C GLY A 4 -29.02 -14.63 -4.54
N TRP A 5 -28.86 -13.78 -5.56
CA TRP A 5 -27.58 -13.54 -6.20
C TRP A 5 -26.76 -12.57 -5.35
N ARG A 6 -25.86 -13.11 -4.52
CA ARG A 6 -24.77 -12.32 -3.93
C ARG A 6 -23.66 -12.18 -4.98
N GLY A 7 -23.70 -11.07 -5.71
CA GLY A 7 -22.59 -10.65 -6.58
C GLY A 7 -21.35 -10.36 -5.74
N GLY A 8 -20.40 -11.30 -5.74
CA GLY A 8 -19.07 -11.10 -5.20
C GLY A 8 -18.34 -10.05 -6.03
N LYS A 9 -17.84 -8.99 -5.38
CA LYS A 9 -16.96 -8.01 -6.02
C LYS A 9 -15.70 -8.75 -6.52
N PRO A 10 -15.19 -8.48 -7.73
CA PRO A 10 -13.87 -8.95 -8.12
C PRO A 10 -12.84 -8.18 -7.29
N GLY A 11 -12.52 -8.72 -6.12
CA GLY A 11 -11.33 -8.35 -5.39
C GLY A 11 -10.14 -8.69 -6.28
N PHE A 12 -9.29 -7.70 -6.50
CA PHE A 12 -7.93 -7.87 -7.00
C PHE A 12 -7.24 -8.87 -6.07
N LYS A 13 -7.31 -10.16 -6.41
CA LYS A 13 -6.50 -11.21 -5.81
C LYS A 13 -5.21 -11.23 -6.63
N PRO A 14 -4.10 -10.66 -6.15
CA PRO A 14 -2.83 -11.02 -6.74
C PRO A 14 -2.69 -12.53 -6.54
N GLU A 15 -2.55 -13.27 -7.63
CA GLU A 15 -2.43 -14.74 -7.66
C GLU A 15 -1.06 -15.23 -7.15
N VAL A 16 -0.34 -14.37 -6.44
CA VAL A 16 0.85 -14.68 -5.65
C VAL A 16 0.69 -13.89 -4.36
N SER A 17 0.68 -14.58 -3.21
CA SER A 17 0.66 -13.90 -1.93
C SER A 17 1.92 -13.04 -1.87
N ILE A 18 1.74 -11.72 -1.86
CA ILE A 18 2.82 -10.73 -1.81
C ILE A 18 3.79 -11.02 -0.65
N THR A 19 3.32 -11.68 0.40
CA THR A 19 4.12 -12.20 1.51
C THR A 19 5.18 -13.22 1.09
N ALA A 20 4.93 -14.05 0.08
CA ALA A 20 5.86 -15.10 -0.35
C ALA A 20 7.09 -14.55 -1.08
N LEU A 21 6.90 -13.58 -1.98
CA LEU A 21 7.99 -12.89 -2.69
C LEU A 21 8.85 -12.01 -1.77
N TRP A 22 8.28 -11.53 -0.67
CA TRP A 22 8.95 -10.68 0.32
C TRP A 22 9.79 -11.47 1.33
N VAL A 23 9.43 -12.71 1.66
CA VAL A 23 10.18 -13.52 2.64
C VAL A 23 11.53 -14.00 2.08
N GLU A 24 11.61 -14.28 0.78
CA GLU A 24 12.81 -14.83 0.13
C GLU A 24 13.94 -13.81 -0.08
N THR A 25 13.67 -12.50 0.00
CA THR A 25 14.66 -11.43 -0.29
C THR A 25 15.22 -10.72 0.95
N VAL A 26 14.76 -11.06 2.17
CA VAL A 26 15.10 -10.33 3.42
C VAL A 26 16.26 -10.97 4.21
N GLU A 27 16.85 -12.10 3.76
CA GLU A 27 17.90 -12.78 4.53
C GLU A 27 19.35 -12.24 4.40
N GLU A 28 19.64 -11.25 3.55
CA GLU A 28 21.01 -10.72 3.40
C GLU A 28 21.14 -9.26 3.86
N GLY A 29 21.19 -9.04 5.18
CA GLY A 29 21.42 -7.68 5.73
C GLY A 29 21.51 -7.56 7.25
N SER A 30 22.17 -8.49 7.94
CA SER A 30 22.28 -8.50 9.41
C SER A 30 23.37 -7.55 9.95
N LEU A 31 22.97 -6.48 10.65
CA LEU A 31 23.40 -6.20 12.05
C LEU A 31 22.56 -5.07 12.69
N ASN A 32 21.49 -5.40 13.44
CA ASN A 32 20.95 -4.56 14.51
C ASN A 32 20.19 -5.45 15.53
N LEU A 33 20.74 -5.56 16.74
CA LEU A 33 20.44 -6.61 17.73
C LEU A 33 19.10 -6.49 18.48
N ILE A 34 18.19 -5.59 18.09
CA ILE A 34 16.82 -5.57 18.62
C ILE A 34 15.91 -5.07 17.49
N GLU A 35 15.66 -5.90 16.48
CA GLU A 35 14.50 -5.63 15.64
C GLU A 35 13.24 -5.79 16.50
N PRO A 36 12.44 -4.73 16.70
CA PRO A 36 11.22 -4.85 17.48
C PRO A 36 10.30 -5.87 16.81
N HIS A 37 9.90 -6.90 17.55
CA HIS A 37 9.05 -7.97 17.04
C HIS A 37 7.73 -7.40 16.48
N LEU A 38 7.64 -7.33 15.16
CA LEU A 38 6.44 -6.87 14.46
C LEU A 38 5.44 -8.02 14.36
N ARG A 39 4.16 -7.75 14.64
CA ARG A 39 3.10 -8.73 14.43
C ARG A 39 2.85 -8.91 12.93
N HIS A 40 2.25 -10.05 12.55
CA HIS A 40 1.78 -10.33 11.19
C HIS A 40 0.92 -9.19 10.61
N VAL A 41 0.06 -8.56 11.42
CA VAL A 41 -0.75 -7.42 10.95
C VAL A 41 0.12 -6.20 10.60
N GLU A 42 1.22 -6.01 11.30
CA GLU A 42 2.14 -4.88 11.07
C GLU A 42 2.95 -5.11 9.80
N LEU A 43 3.49 -6.32 9.63
CA LEU A 43 4.29 -6.74 8.48
C LEU A 43 3.46 -6.90 7.20
N ASP A 44 2.28 -7.50 7.25
CA ASP A 44 1.54 -7.90 6.03
C ASP A 44 0.43 -6.93 5.67
N VAL A 45 0.04 -6.03 6.57
CA VAL A 45 -1.06 -5.08 6.35
C VAL A 45 -0.62 -3.63 6.51
N LEU A 46 -0.02 -3.27 7.65
CA LEU A 46 0.23 -1.85 7.96
C LEU A 46 1.41 -1.27 7.18
N ILE A 47 2.56 -1.94 7.17
CA ILE A 47 3.73 -1.51 6.40
C ILE A 47 3.43 -1.56 4.88
N PRO A 48 2.88 -2.65 4.33
CA PRO A 48 2.42 -2.72 2.94
C PRO A 48 1.39 -1.66 2.56
N LYS A 49 0.54 -1.24 3.50
CA LYS A 49 -0.38 -0.13 3.25
C LYS A 49 0.37 1.20 3.10
N LYS A 50 1.35 1.48 3.96
CA LYS A 50 2.21 2.67 3.85
C LYS A 50 2.99 2.69 2.54
N MET A 51 3.60 1.57 2.18
CA MET A 51 4.31 1.43 0.91
C MET A 51 3.40 1.72 -0.29
N ARG A 52 2.16 1.22 -0.28
CA ARG A 52 1.18 1.52 -1.34
C ARG A 52 0.81 3.00 -1.41
N GLU A 53 0.69 3.69 -0.28
CA GLU A 53 0.43 5.13 -0.25
C GLU A 53 1.63 5.89 -0.84
N LYS A 54 2.86 5.57 -0.44
CA LYS A 54 4.09 6.16 -1.00
C LYS A 54 4.30 5.87 -2.48
N ALA A 55 4.02 4.65 -2.93
CA ALA A 55 4.11 4.28 -4.33
C ALA A 55 3.12 5.08 -5.19
N ARG A 56 1.92 5.36 -4.68
CA ARG A 56 0.93 6.21 -5.38
C ARG A 56 1.39 7.67 -5.48
N GLU A 57 2.06 8.19 -4.45
CA GLU A 57 2.66 9.53 -4.48
C GLU A 57 3.81 9.63 -5.50
N ARG A 58 4.52 8.54 -5.78
CA ARG A 58 5.60 8.50 -6.78
C ARG A 58 5.11 8.24 -8.20
N CYS A 59 4.05 7.45 -8.36
CA CYS A 59 3.45 7.10 -9.66
C CYS A 59 2.32 8.08 -10.05
N THR A 60 2.44 9.38 -9.73
CA THR A 60 1.38 10.37 -9.95
C THR A 60 0.97 10.47 -11.41
N GLU A 61 1.93 10.44 -12.34
CA GLU A 61 1.67 10.50 -13.78
C GLU A 61 0.80 9.34 -14.26
N GLN A 62 1.14 8.11 -13.86
CA GLN A 62 0.38 6.91 -14.23
C GLN A 62 -0.98 6.88 -13.54
N VAL A 63 -1.07 7.38 -12.29
CA VAL A 63 -2.34 7.53 -11.57
C VAL A 63 -3.23 8.53 -12.28
N GLU A 64 -2.70 9.67 -12.73
CA GLU A 64 -3.44 10.70 -13.45
C GLU A 64 -3.91 10.21 -14.82
N ALA A 65 -3.04 9.56 -15.60
CA ALA A 65 -3.41 8.97 -16.88
C ALA A 65 -4.52 7.92 -16.75
N PHE A 66 -4.39 7.01 -15.78
CA PHE A 66 -5.43 6.03 -15.49
C PHE A 66 -6.73 6.71 -15.03
N THR A 67 -6.64 7.71 -14.16
CA THR A 67 -7.81 8.46 -13.68
C THR A 67 -8.50 9.23 -14.81
N HIS A 68 -7.73 9.79 -15.74
CA HIS A 68 -8.24 10.47 -16.93
C HIS A 68 -9.02 9.49 -17.81
N CYS A 69 -8.42 8.36 -18.18
CA CYS A 69 -9.10 7.33 -18.96
C CYS A 69 -10.38 6.81 -18.26
N CYS A 70 -10.34 6.63 -16.93
CA CYS A 70 -11.51 6.22 -16.15
C CYS A 70 -12.64 7.24 -16.22
N LYS A 71 -12.32 8.54 -16.18
CA LYS A 71 -13.31 9.62 -16.27
C LYS A 71 -13.94 9.70 -17.67
N GLU A 72 -13.15 9.51 -18.72
CA GLU A 72 -13.64 9.59 -20.10
C GLU A 72 -14.47 8.37 -20.51
N THR A 73 -14.03 7.17 -20.10
CA THR A 73 -14.65 5.92 -20.57
C THR A 73 -15.81 5.44 -19.68
N GLY A 74 -15.89 5.91 -18.44
CA GLY A 74 -16.94 5.56 -17.49
C GLY A 74 -17.07 4.05 -17.30
N LEU A 75 -18.25 3.49 -17.61
CA LEU A 75 -18.58 2.07 -17.38
C LEU A 75 -17.72 1.08 -18.19
N LEU A 76 -17.10 1.51 -19.30
CA LEU A 76 -16.28 0.64 -20.15
C LEU A 76 -14.78 0.65 -19.77
N MET A 77 -14.41 1.27 -18.65
CA MET A 77 -13.01 1.45 -18.22
C MET A 77 -12.19 0.15 -18.17
N VAL A 78 -12.77 -0.98 -17.77
CA VAL A 78 -12.04 -2.25 -17.62
C VAL A 78 -11.58 -2.81 -18.97
N PHE A 79 -12.25 -2.42 -20.05
CA PHE A 79 -11.91 -2.85 -21.40
C PHE A 79 -11.01 -1.85 -22.11
N LYS A 80 -11.26 -0.55 -21.92
CA LYS A 80 -10.57 0.52 -22.64
C LYS A 80 -9.29 0.99 -21.95
N CYS A 81 -9.29 1.09 -20.62
CA CYS A 81 -8.14 1.62 -19.86
C CYS A 81 -7.13 0.53 -19.45
N ARG A 82 -6.93 -0.48 -20.30
CA ARG A 82 -6.07 -1.62 -19.97
C ARG A 82 -4.60 -1.24 -19.99
N GLU A 83 -4.20 -0.37 -20.90
CA GLU A 83 -2.82 0.05 -21.08
C GLU A 83 -2.37 0.94 -19.91
N GLU A 84 -3.18 1.93 -19.55
CA GLU A 84 -2.93 2.83 -18.42
C GLU A 84 -2.93 2.07 -17.10
N ASN A 85 -3.81 1.07 -16.95
CA ASN A 85 -3.82 0.20 -15.78
C ASN A 85 -2.57 -0.68 -15.69
N THR A 86 -2.06 -1.18 -16.82
CA THR A 86 -0.81 -1.95 -16.86
C THR A 86 0.39 -1.07 -16.50
N ALA A 87 0.50 0.11 -17.11
CA ALA A 87 1.55 1.08 -16.80
C ALA A 87 1.52 1.50 -15.32
N LEU A 88 0.34 1.75 -14.75
CA LEU A 88 0.18 2.04 -13.33
C LEU A 88 0.61 0.85 -12.46
N LYS A 89 0.21 -0.37 -12.80
CA LYS A 89 0.61 -1.58 -12.06
C LYS A 89 2.11 -1.77 -12.08
N GLU A 90 2.76 -1.63 -13.24
CA GLU A 90 4.20 -1.78 -13.37
C GLU A 90 4.96 -0.77 -12.49
N CYS A 91 4.53 0.50 -12.50
CA CYS A 91 5.10 1.51 -11.62
C CYS A 91 4.94 1.15 -10.14
N LEU A 92 3.73 0.73 -9.73
CA LEU A 92 3.47 0.34 -8.34
C LEU A 92 4.27 -0.89 -7.92
N ILE A 93 4.37 -1.91 -8.77
CA ILE A 93 5.12 -3.14 -8.49
C ILE A 93 6.59 -2.80 -8.29
N LYS A 94 7.19 -1.98 -9.15
CA LYS A 94 8.60 -1.56 -9.05
C LYS A 94 8.94 -0.97 -7.68
N HIS A 95 8.08 -0.10 -7.15
CA HIS A 95 8.27 0.49 -5.82
C HIS A 95 7.89 -0.44 -4.67
N PHE A 96 7.02 -1.40 -4.92
CA PHE A 96 6.58 -2.36 -3.91
C PHE A 96 7.57 -3.53 -3.75
N THR A 97 8.37 -3.83 -4.76
CA THR A 97 9.43 -4.85 -4.72
C THR A 97 10.78 -4.31 -4.27
N ASP A 98 10.88 -3.00 -4.06
CA ASP A 98 12.13 -2.34 -3.68
C ASP A 98 12.38 -2.51 -2.16
N PRO A 99 13.46 -3.20 -1.75
CA PRO A 99 13.79 -3.40 -0.34
C PRO A 99 14.06 -2.09 0.40
N GLU A 100 14.61 -1.07 -0.27
CA GLU A 100 14.89 0.22 0.36
C GLU A 100 13.59 0.94 0.75
N VAL A 101 12.55 0.83 -0.09
CA VAL A 101 11.24 1.42 0.17
C VAL A 101 10.58 0.77 1.38
N PHE A 102 10.75 -0.54 1.55
CA PHE A 102 10.21 -1.24 2.71
C PHE A 102 10.92 -0.87 3.99
N GLU A 103 12.26 -0.86 4.01
CA GLU A 103 13.02 -0.49 5.20
C GLU A 103 12.72 0.95 5.64
N MET A 104 12.57 1.86 4.69
CA MET A 104 12.09 3.22 4.96
C MET A 104 10.68 3.20 5.59
N CYS A 105 9.73 2.47 5.00
CA CYS A 105 8.36 2.40 5.49
C CYS A 105 8.25 1.70 6.86
N LYS A 106 9.12 0.71 7.12
CA LYS A 106 9.27 0.00 8.40
C LYS A 106 9.73 0.96 9.48
N LYS A 107 10.77 1.77 9.21
CA LYS A 107 11.27 2.80 10.12
C LYS A 107 10.20 3.84 10.45
N GLU A 108 9.53 4.38 9.44
CA GLU A 108 8.40 5.31 9.64
C GLU A 108 7.31 4.68 10.51
N TYR A 109 6.93 3.42 10.23
CA TYR A 109 5.91 2.71 11.02
C TYR A 109 6.32 2.54 12.49
N LEU A 110 7.58 2.22 12.76
CA LEU A 110 8.10 2.06 14.12
C LEU A 110 8.10 3.39 14.89
N GLN A 111 8.52 4.49 14.25
CA GLN A 111 8.44 5.83 14.84
C GLN A 111 7.01 6.21 15.19
N GLU A 112 6.07 6.00 14.27
CA GLU A 112 4.65 6.26 14.50
C GLU A 112 4.07 5.43 15.65
N LYS A 113 4.51 4.18 15.77
CA LYS A 113 4.13 3.26 16.85
C LYS A 113 4.66 3.75 18.20
N GLU A 114 5.93 4.13 18.27
CA GLU A 114 6.55 4.70 19.47
C GLU A 114 5.83 5.97 19.91
N GLU A 115 5.54 6.87 18.97
CA GLU A 115 4.81 8.10 19.27
C GLU A 115 3.37 7.83 19.74
N PHE A 116 2.70 6.82 19.16
CA PHE A 116 1.39 6.39 19.62
C PHE A 116 1.46 5.83 21.04
N GLN A 117 2.50 5.04 21.36
CA GLN A 117 2.74 4.56 22.72
C GLN A 117 3.00 5.71 23.70
N ARG A 118 3.74 6.74 23.28
CA ARG A 118 4.06 7.92 24.10
C ARG A 118 2.85 8.85 24.32
N THR A 119 2.04 9.07 23.28
CA THR A 119 1.01 10.12 23.30
C THR A 119 -0.42 9.59 23.37
N GLY A 120 -0.66 8.33 23.04
CA GLY A 120 -2.00 7.73 22.91
C GLY A 120 -2.81 8.26 21.72
N ILE A 121 -2.26 9.16 20.90
CA ILE A 121 -2.97 9.82 19.80
C ILE A 121 -2.62 9.15 18.47
N ARG A 122 -3.62 8.62 17.77
CA ARG A 122 -3.45 8.02 16.44
C ARG A 122 -3.03 9.09 15.41
N LEU A 123 -2.20 8.71 14.44
CA LEU A 123 -1.70 9.65 13.42
C LEU A 123 -2.78 10.41 12.67
N LYS A 124 -3.90 9.77 12.31
CA LYS A 124 -5.00 10.44 11.60
C LYS A 124 -5.52 11.64 12.39
N LYS A 125 -5.79 11.43 13.68
CA LYS A 125 -6.24 12.49 14.59
C LYS A 125 -5.19 13.59 14.73
N ARG A 126 -3.90 13.24 14.74
CA ARG A 126 -2.82 14.24 14.78
C ARG A 126 -2.76 15.08 13.50
N LYS A 127 -2.83 14.44 12.32
CA LYS A 127 -2.86 15.15 11.02
C LYS A 127 -4.07 16.09 10.93
N GLU A 128 -5.23 15.63 11.39
CA GLU A 128 -6.45 16.46 11.49
C GLU A 128 -6.27 17.65 12.43
N MET A 129 -5.64 17.47 13.60
CA MET A 129 -5.33 18.56 14.52
C MET A 129 -4.37 19.57 13.90
N LEU A 130 -3.32 19.11 13.21
CA LEU A 130 -2.35 19.98 12.54
C LEU A 130 -3.00 20.80 11.41
N SER A 131 -3.87 20.17 10.61
CA SER A 131 -4.59 20.86 9.51
C SER A 131 -5.59 21.92 9.99
N LYS A 132 -6.05 21.85 11.25
CA LYS A 132 -7.00 22.79 11.84
C LYS A 132 -6.34 23.95 12.57
N SER A 133 -5.02 23.87 12.80
CA SER A 133 -4.23 24.92 13.43
C SER A 133 -3.55 25.87 12.44
N THR A 134 -3.79 25.68 11.14
CA THR A 134 -3.36 26.56 10.04
C THR A 134 -4.59 27.22 9.43
#